data_AF-A0A9P4GIH1-F1
#
_entry.id   AF-A0A9P4GIH1-F1
#
_cell.length_a   1.000
_cell.length_b   1.000
_cell.length_c   1.000
_cell.angle_alpha   90.00
_cell.angle_beta   90.00
_cell.angle_gamma   90.00
#
_symmetry.space_group_name_H-M   'P 1'
#
loop_
_entity.id
_entity.type
_entity.pdbx_description
1 polymer ?
#
loop_
_entity_poly.entity_id
_entity_poly.type
_entity_poly.pdbx_seq_one_letter_code
_entity_poly.pdbx_strand_id
1 'polypeptide(L)'
;MKSSIFGAAFFCSVASSWPLLPWIQSAPPAPGTQFYQLQAKSSAATVANQWVTLTAASGSYTLAAAQTAATKFFVTKWNATNTYAFHNADDTRQLALRGPDGTLLYLVDVTNPRSDTIPGGQLMEWATFTMDNNVLGVSDGSTLKNRTFAAVGNQLALYDGVSNTTQSVTPVTLNLVRSGSG
;
A
#
# COMPACT_ATOMS: atom_id res chain seq x y z
N MET A 1 49.70 24.75 -3.11
CA MET A 1 49.07 23.53 -3.65
C MET A 1 47.58 23.63 -3.41
N LYS A 2 46.77 23.81 -4.45
CA LYS A 2 45.31 23.92 -4.36
C LYS A 2 44.74 22.54 -4.68
N SER A 3 44.26 21.82 -3.66
CA SER A 3 43.57 20.54 -3.84
C SER A 3 42.08 20.80 -4.02
N SER A 4 41.57 20.53 -5.21
CA SER A 4 40.13 20.46 -5.49
C SER A 4 39.70 19.01 -5.28
N ILE A 5 38.90 18.75 -4.24
CA ILE A 5 38.24 17.46 -4.02
C ILE A 5 36.96 17.46 -4.85
N PHE A 6 36.93 16.65 -5.92
CA PHE A 6 35.70 16.32 -6.63
C PHE A 6 34.92 15.31 -5.76
N GLY A 7 33.83 15.76 -5.15
CA GLY A 7 32.86 14.88 -4.50
C GLY A 7 32.04 14.15 -5.57
N ALA A 8 32.24 12.84 -5.69
CA ALA A 8 31.40 11.98 -6.52
C ALA A 8 30.03 11.81 -5.84
N ALA A 9 28.99 12.42 -6.40
CA ALA A 9 27.61 12.13 -6.04
C ALA A 9 27.22 10.76 -6.63
N PHE A 10 27.17 9.74 -5.78
CA PHE A 10 26.56 8.46 -6.13
C PHE A 10 25.04 8.67 -6.24
N PHE A 11 24.54 8.75 -7.47
CA PHE A 11 23.12 8.58 -7.76
C PHE A 11 22.78 7.10 -7.57
N CYS A 12 22.35 6.71 -6.38
CA CYS A 12 21.66 5.44 -6.17
C CYS A 12 20.29 5.56 -6.84
N SER A 13 20.23 5.30 -8.15
CA SER A 13 18.96 5.06 -8.82
C SER A 13 18.36 3.79 -8.22
N VAL A 14 17.23 3.95 -7.54
CA VAL A 14 16.37 2.81 -7.20
C VAL A 14 15.83 2.28 -8.52
N ALA A 15 16.45 1.23 -9.03
CA ALA A 15 15.90 0.50 -10.16
C ALA A 15 14.56 -0.12 -9.71
N SER A 16 13.45 0.56 -9.99
CA SER A 16 12.10 0.00 -9.85
C SER A 16 11.99 -1.18 -10.82
N SER A 17 12.15 -2.39 -10.32
CA SER A 17 12.33 -3.59 -11.15
C SER A 17 11.12 -4.50 -11.11
N TRP A 18 9.90 -4.01 -11.31
CA TRP A 18 8.71 -4.86 -11.12
C TRP A 18 7.81 -4.88 -12.35
N PRO A 19 7.42 -6.10 -12.81
CA PRO A 19 6.74 -6.26 -14.08
C PRO A 19 5.43 -5.50 -13.97
N LEU A 20 5.17 -4.66 -14.97
CA LEU A 20 3.86 -4.10 -15.23
C LEU A 20 2.92 -5.27 -15.51
N LEU A 21 2.41 -5.92 -14.46
CA LEU A 21 1.46 -7.00 -14.59
C LEU A 21 0.23 -6.37 -15.26
N PRO A 22 -0.15 -6.83 -16.47
CA PRO A 22 -1.31 -6.29 -17.14
C PRO A 22 -2.50 -6.51 -16.23
N TRP A 23 -3.24 -5.45 -15.94
CA TRP A 23 -4.48 -5.59 -15.21
C TRP A 23 -5.44 -6.45 -16.02
N ILE A 24 -5.92 -7.50 -15.37
CA ILE A 24 -6.98 -8.36 -15.88
C ILE A 24 -8.21 -7.97 -15.09
N GLN A 25 -9.25 -7.50 -15.78
CA GLN A 25 -10.57 -7.32 -15.17
C GLN A 25 -10.95 -8.61 -14.46
N SER A 26 -11.00 -8.57 -13.12
CA SER A 26 -11.50 -9.71 -12.37
C SER A 26 -13.01 -9.78 -12.55
N ALA A 27 -13.55 -10.99 -12.49
CA ALA A 27 -14.98 -11.17 -12.35
C ALA A 27 -15.40 -10.75 -10.92
N PRO A 28 -16.69 -10.43 -10.70
CA PRO A 28 -17.18 -10.11 -9.37
C PRO A 28 -16.88 -11.24 -8.39
N PRO A 29 -16.71 -10.94 -7.08
CA PRO A 29 -16.46 -11.96 -6.09
C PRO A 29 -17.59 -12.99 -6.11
N ALA A 30 -17.24 -14.27 -6.24
CA ALA A 30 -18.21 -15.35 -6.24
C ALA A 30 -18.94 -15.43 -4.87
N PRO A 31 -20.17 -15.96 -4.81
CA PRO A 31 -20.82 -16.23 -3.54
C PRO A 31 -19.95 -17.08 -2.62
N GLY A 32 -19.88 -16.72 -1.35
CA GLY A 32 -19.00 -17.33 -0.35
C GLY A 32 -17.60 -16.71 -0.27
N THR A 33 -17.29 -15.67 -1.06
CA THR A 33 -15.96 -15.02 -1.03
C THR A 33 -15.69 -14.43 0.35
N GLN A 34 -14.54 -14.78 0.93
CA GLN A 34 -14.09 -14.24 2.21
C GLN A 34 -13.68 -12.78 2.05
N PHE A 35 -14.27 -11.90 2.87
CA PHE A 35 -13.87 -10.51 2.97
C PHE A 35 -13.01 -10.25 4.20
N TYR A 36 -12.03 -9.37 4.05
CA TYR A 36 -11.13 -8.90 5.09
C TYR A 36 -11.34 -7.41 5.33
N GLN A 37 -11.18 -6.99 6.56
CA GLN A 37 -10.99 -5.61 6.96
C GLN A 37 -9.57 -5.48 7.49
N LEU A 38 -8.99 -4.29 7.39
CA LEU A 38 -7.65 -4.02 7.89
C LEU A 38 -7.75 -3.18 9.17
N GLN A 39 -7.07 -3.63 10.22
CA GLN A 39 -6.99 -2.92 11.49
C GLN A 39 -5.55 -2.50 11.77
N ALA A 40 -5.33 -1.22 12.03
CA ALA A 40 -4.04 -0.70 12.46
C ALA A 40 -3.73 -1.11 13.91
N LYS A 41 -2.54 -1.65 14.12
CA LYS A 41 -1.91 -1.86 15.43
C LYS A 41 -0.72 -0.94 15.53
N SER A 42 -0.60 -0.23 16.65
CA SER A 42 0.49 0.71 16.92
C SER A 42 0.64 0.90 18.42
N SER A 43 1.82 1.35 18.85
CA SER A 43 2.04 1.84 20.21
C SER A 43 1.44 3.23 20.44
N ALA A 44 1.19 3.99 19.37
CA ALA A 44 0.57 5.30 19.45
C ALA A 44 -0.96 5.18 19.58
N ALA A 45 -1.49 5.61 20.73
CA ALA A 45 -2.92 5.50 21.05
C ALA A 45 -3.85 6.15 20.03
N THR A 46 -3.38 7.21 19.36
CA THR A 46 -4.17 7.94 18.36
C THR A 46 -4.48 7.13 17.11
N VAL A 47 -3.68 6.11 16.77
CA VAL A 47 -3.89 5.27 15.56
C VAL A 47 -4.04 3.78 15.88
N ALA A 48 -3.83 3.40 17.15
CA ALA A 48 -4.01 2.04 17.61
C ALA A 48 -5.48 1.59 17.52
N ASN A 49 -5.69 0.38 17.02
CA ASN A 49 -7.00 -0.27 16.85
C ASN A 49 -7.97 0.46 15.91
N GLN A 50 -7.48 1.43 15.14
CA GLN A 50 -8.28 2.05 14.09
C GLN A 50 -8.39 1.15 12.86
N TRP A 51 -9.39 1.41 12.04
CA TRP A 51 -9.75 0.62 10.87
C TRP A 51 -9.46 1.37 9.59
N VAL A 52 -8.93 0.66 8.61
CA VAL A 52 -8.69 1.22 7.28
C VAL A 52 -10.04 1.49 6.61
N THR A 53 -10.25 2.73 6.19
CA THR A 53 -11.47 3.18 5.52
C THR A 53 -11.13 3.96 4.26
N LEU A 54 -12.00 3.89 3.26
CA LEU A 54 -11.95 4.74 2.09
C LEU A 54 -13.05 5.78 2.21
N THR A 55 -12.67 7.03 2.48
CA THR A 55 -13.65 8.12 2.43
C THR A 55 -13.98 8.43 0.96
N ALA A 56 -15.26 8.60 0.65
CA ALA A 56 -15.76 8.71 -0.73
C ALA A 56 -15.11 9.85 -1.56
N ALA A 57 -14.49 10.84 -0.90
CA ALA A 57 -13.89 12.00 -1.55
C ALA A 57 -12.36 11.93 -1.70
N SER A 58 -11.65 10.99 -1.04
CA SER A 58 -10.18 11.09 -0.91
C SER A 58 -9.38 10.33 -1.96
N GLY A 59 -9.90 9.23 -2.52
CA GLY A 59 -9.12 8.28 -3.34
C GLY A 59 -7.95 7.61 -2.58
N SER A 60 -7.74 7.97 -1.32
CA SER A 60 -6.69 7.47 -0.43
C SER A 60 -7.32 6.86 0.81
N TYR A 61 -6.74 5.77 1.28
CA TYR A 61 -7.16 5.10 2.49
C TYR A 61 -6.71 5.89 3.73
N THR A 62 -7.63 6.00 4.69
CA THR A 62 -7.44 6.67 5.97
C THR A 62 -7.77 5.72 7.12
N LEU A 63 -7.61 6.20 8.35
CA LEU A 63 -8.01 5.47 9.55
C LEU A 63 -9.32 6.02 10.13
N ALA A 64 -10.15 5.12 10.67
CA ALA A 64 -11.38 5.44 11.38
C ALA A 64 -11.51 4.62 12.67
N ALA A 65 -12.11 5.20 13.71
CA ALA A 65 -12.28 4.52 14.99
C ALA A 65 -13.28 3.35 14.93
N ALA A 66 -14.36 3.47 14.14
CA ALA A 66 -15.42 2.48 14.09
C ALA A 66 -15.17 1.40 13.02
N GLN A 67 -15.27 0.12 13.41
CA GLN A 67 -15.16 -1.00 12.48
C GLN A 67 -16.24 -0.98 11.38
N THR A 68 -17.41 -0.44 11.68
CA THR A 68 -18.53 -0.33 10.72
C THR A 68 -18.19 0.58 9.52
N ALA A 69 -17.22 1.48 9.66
CA ALA A 69 -16.72 2.31 8.58
C ALA A 69 -15.56 1.66 7.79
N ALA A 70 -15.09 0.48 8.21
CA ALA A 70 -13.92 -0.15 7.63
C ALA A 70 -14.22 -0.70 6.23
N THR A 71 -13.32 -0.42 5.28
CA THR A 71 -13.42 -0.95 3.93
C THR A 71 -13.26 -2.47 3.97
N LYS A 72 -14.12 -3.16 3.22
CA LYS A 72 -14.05 -4.59 3.02
C LYS A 72 -13.26 -4.89 1.75
N PHE A 73 -12.36 -5.86 1.85
CA PHE A 73 -11.52 -6.31 0.76
C PHE A 73 -11.73 -7.78 0.50
N PHE A 74 -11.81 -8.18 -0.77
CA PHE A 74 -11.52 -9.56 -1.14
C PHE A 74 -10.13 -9.64 -1.77
N VAL A 75 -9.54 -10.83 -1.79
CA VAL A 75 -8.16 -11.01 -2.23
C VAL A 75 -8.06 -11.98 -3.41
N THR A 76 -7.16 -11.66 -4.33
CA THR A 76 -6.78 -12.55 -5.42
C THR A 76 -5.29 -12.81 -5.36
N LYS A 77 -4.91 -14.09 -5.33
CA LYS A 77 -3.50 -14.50 -5.26
C LYS A 77 -2.88 -14.49 -6.66
N TRP A 78 -1.73 -13.84 -6.78
CA TRP A 78 -0.86 -13.92 -7.94
C TRP A 78 0.23 -14.97 -7.72
N ASN A 79 0.09 -16.11 -8.38
CA ASN A 79 0.99 -17.25 -8.18
C ASN A 79 2.42 -16.98 -8.67
N ALA A 80 2.60 -16.16 -9.72
CA ALA A 80 3.92 -15.87 -10.28
C ALA A 80 4.85 -15.15 -9.30
N THR A 81 4.29 -14.24 -8.49
CA THR A 81 5.02 -13.41 -7.51
C THR A 81 4.76 -13.84 -6.06
N ASN A 82 3.84 -14.78 -5.83
CA ASN A 82 3.34 -15.18 -4.52
C ASN A 82 2.82 -13.98 -3.69
N THR A 83 2.20 -13.02 -4.35
CA THR A 83 1.59 -11.82 -3.75
C THR A 83 0.07 -11.83 -3.91
N TYR A 84 -0.60 -10.86 -3.29
CA TYR A 84 -2.05 -10.72 -3.30
C TYR A 84 -2.43 -9.33 -3.81
N ALA A 85 -3.49 -9.29 -4.61
CA ALA A 85 -4.27 -8.09 -4.88
C ALA A 85 -5.39 -7.97 -3.85
N PHE A 86 -5.64 -6.76 -3.36
CA PHE A 86 -6.73 -6.45 -2.43
C PHE A 86 -7.77 -5.61 -3.17
N HIS A 87 -8.86 -6.24 -3.55
CA HIS A 87 -9.95 -5.60 -4.28
C HIS A 87 -10.96 -5.01 -3.30
N ASN A 88 -11.58 -3.90 -3.66
CA ASN A 88 -12.70 -3.34 -2.90
C ASN A 88 -13.93 -4.26 -3.04
N ALA A 89 -15.09 -3.88 -2.50
CA ALA A 89 -16.32 -4.67 -2.66
C ALA A 89 -16.76 -4.83 -4.14
N ASP A 90 -16.23 -3.99 -5.04
CA ASP A 90 -16.30 -4.19 -6.49
C ASP A 90 -14.94 -4.67 -7.03
N ASP A 91 -15.01 -5.50 -8.06
CA ASP A 91 -13.89 -6.11 -8.78
C ASP A 91 -13.09 -5.12 -9.64
N THR A 92 -13.63 -3.93 -9.87
CA THR A 92 -12.99 -2.89 -10.69
C THR A 92 -11.96 -2.05 -9.93
N ARG A 93 -11.98 -2.07 -8.59
CA ARG A 93 -11.11 -1.25 -7.75
C ARG A 93 -10.24 -2.09 -6.87
N GLN A 94 -9.00 -1.66 -6.68
CA GLN A 94 -8.07 -2.31 -5.78
C GLN A 94 -7.22 -1.31 -5.02
N LEU A 95 -6.68 -1.80 -3.90
CA LEU A 95 -5.69 -1.11 -3.12
C LEU A 95 -4.35 -1.12 -3.87
N ALA A 96 -3.73 0.05 -3.95
CA ALA A 96 -2.40 0.25 -4.49
C ALA A 96 -1.59 1.17 -3.57
N LEU A 97 -0.28 1.17 -3.76
CA LEU A 97 0.67 2.10 -3.17
C LEU A 97 1.04 3.11 -4.24
N ARG A 98 0.95 4.42 -3.95
CA ARG A 98 1.25 5.46 -4.93
C ARG A 98 1.92 6.68 -4.29
N GLY A 99 2.95 7.20 -4.93
CA GLY A 99 3.62 8.42 -4.50
C GLY A 99 4.75 8.81 -5.46
N PRO A 100 5.35 10.00 -5.29
CA PRO A 100 6.58 10.36 -5.99
C PRO A 100 7.71 9.35 -5.70
N ASP A 101 8.60 9.16 -6.67
CA ASP A 101 9.79 8.33 -6.48
C ASP A 101 10.66 8.85 -5.32
N GLY A 102 11.22 7.94 -4.52
CA GLY A 102 12.02 8.25 -3.33
C GLY A 102 11.26 8.89 -2.16
N THR A 103 9.94 8.73 -2.09
CA THR A 103 9.09 9.27 -1.01
C THR A 103 8.10 8.23 -0.44
N LEU A 104 7.23 8.65 0.49
CA LEU A 104 6.11 7.87 1.01
C LEU A 104 5.17 7.40 -0.12
N LEU A 105 4.87 6.10 -0.17
CA LEU A 105 3.86 5.56 -1.08
C LEU A 105 2.54 5.41 -0.33
N TYR A 106 1.56 6.26 -0.64
CA TYR A 106 0.26 6.27 0.02
C TYR A 106 -0.62 5.12 -0.43
N LEU A 107 -1.41 4.56 0.49
CA LEU A 107 -2.42 3.57 0.17
C LEU A 107 -3.58 4.29 -0.53
N VAL A 108 -3.82 3.92 -1.78
CA VAL A 108 -4.83 4.53 -2.65
C VAL A 108 -5.79 3.49 -3.20
N ASP A 109 -7.02 3.91 -3.45
CA ASP A 109 -8.01 3.14 -4.21
C ASP A 109 -7.84 3.49 -5.68
N VAL A 110 -7.58 2.49 -6.51
CA VAL A 110 -7.35 2.68 -7.95
C VAL A 110 -8.30 1.82 -8.75
N THR A 111 -8.87 2.42 -9.78
CA THR A 111 -9.74 1.74 -10.74
C THR A 111 -8.91 1.24 -11.91
N ASN A 112 -8.97 -0.06 -12.19
CA ASN A 112 -8.33 -0.71 -13.34
C ASN A 112 -6.85 -0.31 -13.56
N PRO A 113 -5.97 -0.41 -12.55
CA PRO A 113 -4.62 0.15 -12.63
C PRO A 113 -3.76 -0.59 -13.64
N ARG A 114 -3.18 0.17 -14.56
CA ARG A 114 -2.31 -0.28 -15.65
C ARG A 114 -1.14 0.69 -15.83
N SER A 115 -0.10 0.27 -16.54
CA SER A 115 1.13 1.06 -16.69
C SER A 115 0.89 2.48 -17.22
N ASP A 116 -0.01 2.65 -18.17
CA ASP A 116 -0.38 3.94 -18.78
C ASP A 116 -1.35 4.78 -17.93
N THR A 117 -1.83 4.26 -16.79
CA THR A 117 -2.64 5.02 -15.82
C THR A 117 -1.82 5.57 -14.65
N ILE A 118 -0.52 5.27 -14.58
CA ILE A 118 0.37 5.83 -13.56
C ILE A 118 0.54 7.32 -13.84
N PRO A 119 0.21 8.22 -12.90
CA PRO A 119 0.45 9.65 -13.07
C PRO A 119 1.93 9.93 -13.31
N GLY A 120 2.24 10.87 -14.22
CA GLY A 120 3.61 11.25 -14.52
C GLY A 120 4.38 11.70 -13.27
N GLY A 121 5.60 11.19 -13.10
CA GLY A 121 6.46 11.49 -11.94
C GLY A 121 6.09 10.74 -10.66
N GLN A 122 5.19 9.75 -10.73
CA GLN A 122 4.83 8.89 -9.60
C GLN A 122 5.19 7.44 -9.87
N LEU A 123 5.46 6.72 -8.79
CA LEU A 123 5.42 5.27 -8.72
C LEU A 123 4.02 4.83 -8.30
N MET A 124 3.55 3.72 -8.86
CA MET A 124 2.34 3.06 -8.42
C MET A 124 2.54 1.55 -8.43
N GLU A 125 2.28 0.91 -7.30
CA GLU A 125 2.44 -0.52 -7.09
C GLU A 125 1.11 -1.11 -6.66
N TRP A 126 0.69 -2.17 -7.33
CA TRP A 126 -0.54 -2.90 -7.00
C TRP A 126 -0.25 -4.38 -7.07
N ALA A 127 -1.10 -5.19 -6.42
CA ALA A 127 -0.92 -6.64 -6.38
C ALA A 127 0.45 -7.09 -5.79
N THR A 128 1.06 -6.27 -4.94
CA THR A 128 2.36 -6.52 -4.30
C THR A 128 2.24 -6.93 -2.83
N PHE A 129 1.03 -7.16 -2.32
CA PHE A 129 0.83 -7.40 -0.90
C PHE A 129 1.13 -8.84 -0.49
N THR A 130 1.56 -9.02 0.75
CA THR A 130 1.72 -10.34 1.38
C THR A 130 0.77 -10.47 2.57
N MET A 131 0.40 -11.70 2.89
CA MET A 131 -0.45 -12.04 4.03
C MET A 131 0.28 -13.09 4.85
N ASP A 132 0.95 -12.67 5.93
CA ASP A 132 1.66 -13.57 6.84
C ASP A 132 1.17 -13.38 8.28
N ASN A 133 0.79 -14.47 8.94
CA ASN A 133 0.25 -14.46 10.29
C ASN A 133 -0.85 -13.39 10.55
N ASN A 134 -1.77 -13.23 9.60
CA ASN A 134 -2.80 -12.17 9.58
C ASN A 134 -2.26 -10.74 9.60
N VAL A 135 -1.04 -10.51 9.11
CA VAL A 135 -0.44 -9.19 8.92
C VAL A 135 -0.27 -8.95 7.42
N LEU A 136 -0.67 -7.75 7.00
CA LEU A 136 -0.45 -7.26 5.65
C LEU A 136 0.99 -6.77 5.55
N GLY A 137 1.74 -7.33 4.61
CA GLY A 137 3.07 -6.88 4.23
C GLY A 137 3.14 -6.47 2.75
N VAL A 138 4.34 -6.12 2.30
CA VAL A 138 4.60 -5.75 0.90
C VAL A 138 5.81 -6.51 0.38
N SER A 139 5.66 -7.06 -0.82
CA SER A 139 6.69 -7.69 -1.62
C SER A 139 6.56 -7.19 -3.07
N ASP A 140 7.10 -6.00 -3.30
CA ASP A 140 7.26 -5.36 -4.62
C ASP A 140 8.73 -5.38 -5.07
N GLY A 141 9.55 -6.25 -4.45
CA GLY A 141 10.99 -6.42 -4.62
C GLY A 141 11.82 -5.20 -4.90
N SER A 142 11.44 -4.09 -4.27
CA SER A 142 12.40 -3.14 -3.78
C SER A 142 13.55 -3.85 -3.06
N THR A 143 14.75 -3.29 -3.22
CA THR A 143 15.94 -3.68 -2.44
C THR A 143 15.79 -3.26 -0.97
N LEU A 144 14.90 -2.30 -0.67
CA LEU A 144 14.57 -1.89 0.69
C LEU A 144 13.61 -2.91 1.31
N LYS A 145 14.14 -3.71 2.25
CA LYS A 145 13.39 -4.80 2.91
C LYS A 145 12.67 -4.37 4.19
N ASN A 146 13.03 -3.25 4.79
CA ASN A 146 12.50 -2.78 6.08
C ASN A 146 11.43 -1.70 5.92
N ARG A 147 10.55 -1.85 4.93
CA ARG A 147 9.50 -0.88 4.68
C ARG A 147 8.29 -1.20 5.56
N THR A 148 7.74 -0.19 6.20
CA THR A 148 6.70 -0.35 7.23
C THR A 148 5.52 0.51 6.88
N PHE A 149 4.31 0.01 7.09
CA PHE A 149 3.13 0.86 7.00
C PHE A 149 3.17 1.94 8.08
N ALA A 150 2.68 3.12 7.75
CA ALA A 150 2.63 4.24 8.67
C ALA A 150 1.37 5.07 8.47
N ALA A 151 0.89 5.64 9.56
CA ALA A 151 -0.06 6.74 9.52
C ALA A 151 0.71 8.06 9.35
N VAL A 152 0.28 8.85 8.38
CA VAL A 152 0.82 10.18 8.06
C VAL A 152 -0.35 11.16 8.10
N GLY A 153 -0.47 11.90 9.21
CA GLY A 153 -1.73 12.56 9.55
C GLY A 153 -2.85 11.51 9.72
N ASN A 154 -3.89 11.59 8.89
CA ASN A 154 -4.98 10.59 8.87
C ASN A 154 -4.84 9.57 7.71
N GLN A 155 -3.85 9.72 6.84
CA GLN A 155 -3.66 8.85 5.68
C GLN A 155 -2.73 7.69 6.02
N LEU A 156 -2.83 6.61 5.25
CA LEU A 156 -1.91 5.49 5.33
C LEU A 156 -0.90 5.53 4.20
N ALA A 157 0.35 5.21 4.51
CA ALA A 157 1.43 5.09 3.56
C ALA A 157 2.36 3.92 3.89
N LEU A 158 3.15 3.49 2.92
CA LEU A 158 4.34 2.67 3.11
C LEU A 158 5.53 3.62 3.26
N TYR A 159 6.17 3.59 4.42
CA TYR A 159 7.40 4.31 4.71
C TYR A 159 8.59 3.39 4.51
N ASP A 160 9.58 3.87 3.76
CA ASP A 160 10.75 3.09 3.36
C ASP A 160 11.90 3.14 4.38
N GLY A 161 11.78 3.97 5.42
CA GLY A 161 12.80 4.18 6.45
C GLY A 161 13.91 5.18 6.08
N VAL A 162 13.92 5.70 4.85
CA VAL A 162 14.98 6.59 4.33
C VAL A 162 14.45 7.85 3.63
N SER A 163 13.17 7.87 3.29
CA SER A 163 12.47 9.00 2.70
C SER A 163 12.55 10.23 3.61
N ASN A 164 12.99 11.36 3.04
CA ASN A 164 13.05 12.65 3.71
C ASN A 164 11.67 13.32 3.68
N THR A 165 10.78 12.89 4.57
CA THR A 165 9.46 13.51 4.76
C THR A 165 9.48 14.53 5.90
N THR A 166 8.83 15.68 5.71
CA THR A 166 8.59 16.66 6.77
C THR A 166 7.34 16.35 7.59
N GLN A 167 6.56 15.36 7.16
CA GLN A 167 5.32 14.95 7.82
C GLN A 167 5.62 14.01 9.00
N SER A 168 4.79 14.08 10.04
CA SER A 168 4.89 13.14 11.16
C SER A 168 4.47 11.74 10.70
N VAL A 169 5.36 10.76 10.89
CA VAL A 169 5.16 9.36 10.52
C VAL A 169 4.98 8.55 11.79
N THR A 170 3.82 7.90 11.94
CA THR A 170 3.55 6.98 13.05
C THR A 170 3.50 5.55 12.52
N PRO A 171 4.45 4.66 12.87
CA PRO A 171 4.45 3.29 12.40
C PRO A 171 3.18 2.54 12.80
N VAL A 172 2.65 1.75 11.87
CA VAL A 172 1.50 0.88 12.08
C VAL A 172 1.74 -0.51 11.47
N THR A 173 1.22 -1.54 12.13
CA THR A 173 1.05 -2.87 11.54
C THR A 173 -0.40 -3.01 11.11
N LEU A 174 -0.64 -3.44 9.88
CA LEU A 174 -2.00 -3.64 9.37
C LEU A 174 -2.39 -5.11 9.51
N ASN A 175 -3.28 -5.40 10.45
CA ASN A 175 -3.80 -6.74 10.69
C ASN A 175 -5.01 -7.02 9.79
N LEU A 176 -5.07 -8.22 9.24
CA LEU A 176 -6.22 -8.75 8.52
C LEU A 176 -7.23 -9.34 9.50
N VAL A 177 -8.46 -8.83 9.45
CA VAL A 177 -9.59 -9.29 10.24
C VAL A 177 -10.67 -9.80 9.29
N ARG A 178 -11.13 -11.03 9.47
CA ARG A 178 -12.24 -11.58 8.66
C ARG A 178 -13.53 -10.81 8.98
N SER A 179 -14.25 -10.35 7.95
CA SER A 179 -15.49 -9.58 8.09
C SER A 179 -16.75 -10.34 7.63
N GLY A 180 -16.61 -11.64 7.38
CA GLY A 180 -17.67 -12.53 6.86
C GLY A 180 -17.43 -12.99 5.43
N SER A 181 -18.36 -13.78 4.89
CA SER A 181 -18.43 -14.17 3.48
C SER A 181 -19.56 -13.42 2.79
N GLY A 182 -19.29 -12.85 1.61
CA GLY A 182 -20.33 -12.24 0.77
C GLY A 182 -21.07 -13.25 -0.08
#